data_AF-A0A2V7FSE4-F1
#
_entry.id   AF-A0A2V7FSE4-F1
#
_cell.length_a   1.000
_cell.length_b   1.000
_cell.length_c   1.000
_cell.angle_alpha   90.00
_cell.angle_beta   90.00
_cell.angle_gamma   90.00
#
_symmetry.space_group_name_H-M   'P 1'
#
loop_
_entity.id
_entity.type
_entity.pdbx_description
1 polymer ?
#
loop_
_entity_poly.entity_id
_entity_poly.type
_entity_poly.pdbx_seq_one_letter_code
_entity_poly.pdbx_strand_id
1 'polypeptide(L)'
;TLKDDLAQLRCVLFRGRGRRVRFALEDGLQVLVFGGLDVYAARGEYQLVVELMEPKGLGGLQLAFEQLKRKLEAEGLFDPSRKRPLPRFPRTIGIVTSPTGAALRDMPHSIGRRFGGLRVLVAPLRVQG
;
A
#
# COMPACT_ATOMS: atom_id res chain seq x y z
N THR A 1 1.51 25.03 4.61
CA THR A 1 2.42 24.85 3.46
C THR A 1 2.57 23.37 3.23
N LEU A 2 2.53 22.90 1.98
CA LEU A 2 2.88 21.51 1.68
C LEU A 2 4.37 21.44 1.41
N LYS A 3 5.01 20.39 1.91
CA LYS A 3 6.44 20.16 1.76
C LYS A 3 6.68 18.71 1.35
N ASP A 4 7.63 18.51 0.44
CA ASP A 4 8.22 17.21 0.14
C ASP A 4 9.74 17.26 0.41
N ASP A 5 10.47 16.25 -0.06
CA ASP A 5 11.90 16.10 0.19
C ASP A 5 12.75 17.21 -0.46
N LEU A 6 12.26 17.85 -1.52
CA LEU A 6 13.04 18.76 -2.37
C LEU A 6 12.48 20.19 -2.40
N ALA A 7 11.21 20.37 -2.09
CA ALA A 7 10.50 21.62 -2.30
C ALA A 7 9.41 21.87 -1.26
N GLN A 8 9.00 23.14 -1.19
CA GLN A 8 7.84 23.57 -0.45
C GLN A 8 6.94 24.41 -1.35
N LEU A 9 5.63 24.25 -1.19
CA LEU A 9 4.61 24.99 -1.91
C LEU A 9 3.63 25.62 -0.93
N ARG A 10 3.41 26.92 -1.06
CA ARG A 10 2.36 27.59 -0.28
C ARG A 10 1.01 27.07 -0.76
N CYS A 11 0.14 26.73 0.17
CA CYS A 11 -1.19 26.24 -0.15
C CYS A 11 -2.22 27.00 0.68
N VAL A 12 -3.34 27.31 0.05
CA VAL A 12 -4.44 28.05 0.68
C VAL A 12 -5.69 27.18 0.63
N LEU A 13 -6.30 26.98 1.80
CA LEU A 13 -7.57 26.30 1.95
C LEU A 13 -8.61 27.31 2.45
N PHE A 14 -9.49 27.76 1.56
CA PHE A 14 -10.54 28.71 1.93
C PHE A 14 -11.56 28.07 2.87
N ARG A 15 -12.05 28.86 3.84
CA ARG A 15 -12.95 28.40 4.91
C ARG A 15 -14.15 27.57 4.43
N GLY A 16 -14.79 27.96 3.32
CA GLY A 16 -15.92 27.22 2.76
C GLY A 16 -15.56 25.80 2.33
N ARG A 17 -14.39 25.63 1.72
CA ARG A 17 -13.87 24.32 1.31
C ARG A 17 -13.30 23.53 2.49
N GLY A 18 -12.65 24.22 3.43
CA GLY A 18 -12.10 23.62 4.65
C GLY A 18 -13.16 22.97 5.56
N ARG A 19 -14.41 23.44 5.53
CA ARG A 19 -15.53 22.76 6.25
C ARG A 19 -15.80 21.32 5.79
N ARG A 20 -15.35 20.94 4.58
CA ARG A 20 -15.54 19.58 4.04
C ARG A 20 -14.42 18.61 4.45
N VAL A 21 -13.33 19.13 5.02
CA VAL A 21 -12.24 18.34 5.58
C VAL A 21 -12.71 17.75 6.90
N ARG A 22 -12.88 16.43 6.97
CA ARG A 22 -13.44 15.70 8.13
C ARG A 22 -12.40 15.28 9.16
N PHE A 23 -11.21 15.87 9.14
CA PHE A 23 -10.09 15.51 10.00
C PHE A 23 -9.37 16.78 10.48
N ALA A 24 -8.66 16.67 11.61
CA ALA A 24 -7.82 17.74 12.12
C ALA A 24 -6.56 17.87 11.27
N LEU A 25 -6.21 19.09 10.88
CA LEU A 25 -4.94 19.38 10.23
C LEU A 25 -3.89 19.60 11.31
N GLU A 26 -2.86 18.76 11.30
CA GLU A 26 -1.74 18.78 12.24
C GLU A 26 -0.43 18.84 11.45
N ASP A 27 0.58 19.49 12.03
CA ASP A 27 1.91 19.54 11.41
C ASP A 27 2.50 18.13 11.29
N GLY A 28 3.06 17.82 10.12
CA GLY A 28 3.56 16.48 9.80
C GLY A 28 2.52 15.53 9.21
N LEU A 29 1.23 15.91 9.16
CA LEU A 29 0.21 15.12 8.47
C LEU A 29 0.49 15.07 6.97
N GLN A 30 0.68 13.85 6.45
CA GLN A 30 0.76 13.65 5.01
C GLN A 30 -0.66 13.75 4.41
N VAL A 31 -0.80 14.49 3.31
CA VAL A 31 -2.09 14.71 2.63
C VAL A 31 -1.96 14.58 1.11
N LEU A 32 -3.00 14.05 0.47
CA LEU A 32 -3.26 14.14 -0.96
C LEU A 32 -4.14 15.36 -1.18
N VAL A 33 -3.74 16.21 -2.12
CA VAL A 33 -4.38 17.51 -2.34
C VAL A 33 -4.64 17.66 -3.82
N PHE A 34 -5.87 18.05 -4.15
CA PHE A 34 -6.30 18.42 -5.49
C PHE A 34 -6.72 19.89 -5.49
N GLY A 35 -6.36 20.62 -6.55
CA GLY A 35 -6.60 22.05 -6.65
C GLY A 35 -5.89 22.67 -7.85
N GLY A 36 -5.99 24.00 -7.96
CA GLY A 36 -5.38 24.79 -9.03
C GLY A 36 -4.19 25.60 -8.55
N LEU A 37 -3.18 25.77 -9.41
CA LEU A 37 -2.07 26.68 -9.17
C LEU A 37 -2.50 28.11 -9.52
N ASP A 38 -2.15 29.05 -8.65
CA ASP A 38 -2.48 30.46 -8.78
C ASP A 38 -1.28 31.33 -8.40
N VAL A 39 -1.25 32.59 -8.84
CA VAL A 39 -0.20 33.55 -8.52
C VAL A 39 -0.76 34.57 -7.53
N TYR A 40 -0.19 34.60 -6.33
CA TYR A 40 -0.53 35.63 -5.36
C TYR A 40 0.20 36.94 -5.71
N ALA A 41 -0.44 37.77 -6.54
CA ALA A 41 0.13 38.96 -7.15
C ALA A 41 0.81 39.92 -6.16
N ALA A 42 0.27 40.07 -4.94
CA ALA A 42 0.82 40.96 -3.93
C ALA A 42 2.25 40.58 -3.47
N ARG A 43 2.65 39.32 -3.63
CA ARG A 43 4.01 38.84 -3.32
C ARG A 43 4.74 38.23 -4.51
N GLY A 44 4.08 38.09 -5.67
CA GLY A 44 4.64 37.42 -6.85
C GLY A 44 4.95 35.94 -6.63
N GLU A 45 4.30 35.29 -5.66
CA GLU A 45 4.57 33.90 -5.30
C GLU A 45 3.47 32.97 -5.81
N TYR A 46 3.85 31.78 -6.26
CA TYR A 46 2.91 30.72 -6.58
C TYR A 46 2.25 30.15 -5.31
N GLN A 47 0.96 29.85 -5.42
CA GLN A 47 0.18 29.17 -4.39
C GLN A 47 -0.72 28.10 -4.99
N LEU A 48 -0.91 27.00 -4.27
CA LEU A 48 -1.93 26.00 -4.59
C LEU A 48 -3.24 26.35 -3.88
N VAL A 49 -4.30 26.61 -4.63
CA VAL A 49 -5.65 26.78 -4.09
C VAL A 49 -6.30 25.41 -3.96
N VAL A 50 -6.49 24.96 -2.73
CA VAL A 50 -6.99 23.61 -2.43
C VAL A 50 -8.49 23.49 -2.73
N GLU A 51 -8.86 22.42 -3.44
CA GLU A 51 -10.23 22.03 -3.75
C GLU A 51 -10.70 20.84 -2.92
N LEU A 52 -9.87 19.81 -2.87
CA LEU A 52 -10.07 18.58 -2.13
C LEU A 52 -8.78 18.24 -1.39
N MET A 53 -8.93 17.73 -0.17
CA MET A 53 -7.82 17.29 0.66
C MET A 53 -8.21 16.01 1.38
N GLU A 54 -7.35 15.01 1.29
CA GLU A 54 -7.49 13.72 1.94
C GLU A 54 -6.19 13.39 2.67
N PRO A 55 -6.21 12.72 3.83
CA PRO A 55 -4.99 12.28 4.47
C PRO A 55 -4.28 11.25 3.56
N LYS A 56 -3.01 11.50 3.25
CA LYS A 56 -2.14 10.60 2.50
C LYS A 56 -1.60 9.58 3.48
N GLY A 57 -2.19 8.39 3.44
CA GLY A 57 -1.69 7.29 4.24
C GLY A 57 -2.74 6.21 4.35
N LEU A 58 -2.27 4.97 4.12
CA LEU A 58 -2.56 3.71 4.79
C LEU A 58 -3.86 3.54 5.60
N GLY A 59 -4.48 4.54 6.23
CA GLY A 59 -5.67 4.37 7.09
C GLY A 59 -6.79 3.54 6.46
N GLY A 60 -7.19 3.79 5.22
CA GLY A 60 -8.23 2.99 4.55
C GLY A 60 -7.78 1.55 4.24
N LEU A 61 -6.59 1.37 3.67
CA LEU A 61 -6.05 0.06 3.31
C LEU A 61 -5.63 -0.76 4.54
N GLN A 62 -5.04 -0.12 5.55
CA GLN A 62 -4.69 -0.66 6.85
C GLN A 62 -5.95 -1.02 7.63
N LEU A 63 -6.99 -0.18 7.63
CA LEU A 63 -8.28 -0.51 8.25
C LEU A 63 -8.91 -1.72 7.55
N ALA A 64 -8.94 -1.74 6.21
CA ALA A 64 -9.43 -2.88 5.45
C ALA A 64 -8.60 -4.15 5.71
N PHE A 65 -7.28 -4.01 5.84
CA PHE A 65 -6.35 -5.09 6.16
C PHE A 65 -6.60 -5.63 7.57
N GLU A 66 -6.71 -4.77 8.59
CA GLU A 66 -7.00 -5.17 9.98
C GLU A 66 -8.38 -5.83 10.09
N GLN A 67 -9.40 -5.31 9.38
CA GLN A 67 -10.72 -5.93 9.32
C GLN A 67 -10.67 -7.32 8.67
N LEU A 68 -9.97 -7.45 7.54
CA LEU A 68 -9.79 -8.73 6.86
C LEU A 68 -9.03 -9.72 7.75
N LYS A 69 -7.94 -9.29 8.39
CA LYS A 69 -7.16 -10.11 9.31
C LYS A 69 -8.03 -10.63 10.46
N ARG A 70 -8.79 -9.76 11.13
CA ARG A 70 -9.71 -10.15 12.20
C ARG A 70 -10.78 -11.13 11.72
N LYS A 71 -11.32 -10.94 10.52
CA LYS A 71 -12.28 -11.87 9.91
C LYS A 71 -11.66 -13.26 9.70
N LEU A 72 -10.48 -13.32 9.09
CA LEU A 72 -9.77 -14.58 8.83
C LEU A 72 -9.29 -15.26 10.14
N GLU A 73 -8.94 -14.47 11.16
CA GLU A 73 -8.67 -14.95 12.53
C GLU A 73 -9.94 -15.58 13.15
N ALA A 74 -11.09 -14.91 13.05
CA ALA A 74 -12.36 -15.41 13.56
C ALA A 74 -12.85 -16.67 12.82
N GLU A 75 -12.54 -16.81 11.53
CA GLU A 75 -12.75 -18.04 10.76
C GLU A 75 -11.78 -19.18 11.18
N GLY A 76 -10.85 -18.93 12.11
CA GLY A 76 -9.87 -19.90 12.59
C GLY A 76 -8.79 -20.22 11.56
N LEU A 77 -8.65 -19.41 10.51
CA LEU A 77 -7.77 -19.78 9.40
C LEU A 77 -6.29 -19.77 9.78
N PHE A 78 -5.92 -18.97 10.79
CA PHE A 78 -4.57 -18.86 11.33
C PHE A 78 -4.33 -19.72 12.57
N ASP A 79 -5.30 -20.54 12.99
CA ASP A 79 -5.16 -21.38 14.17
C ASP A 79 -3.92 -22.31 14.03
N PRO A 80 -2.99 -22.30 15.00
CA PRO A 80 -1.81 -23.16 14.98
C PRO A 80 -2.13 -24.64 14.82
N SER A 81 -3.28 -25.12 15.31
CA SER A 81 -3.76 -26.50 15.16
C SER A 81 -4.01 -26.90 13.71
N ARG A 82 -4.25 -25.95 12.80
CA ARG A 82 -4.40 -26.20 11.36
C ARG A 82 -3.05 -26.38 10.65
N LYS A 83 -1.93 -26.03 11.29
CA LYS A 83 -0.61 -26.20 10.69
C LYS A 83 -0.28 -27.69 10.60
N ARG A 84 0.04 -28.12 9.38
CA ARG A 84 0.49 -29.49 9.11
C ARG A 84 2.02 -29.53 9.17
N PRO A 85 2.62 -30.60 9.72
CA PRO A 85 4.06 -30.77 9.67
C PRO A 85 4.52 -30.79 8.21
N LEU A 86 5.61 -30.08 7.93
CA LEU A 86 6.16 -30.03 6.59
C LEU A 86 6.77 -31.40 6.24
N PRO A 87 6.48 -31.95 5.04
CA PRO A 87 7.11 -33.18 4.61
C PRO A 87 8.61 -32.95 4.42
N ARG A 88 9.42 -33.94 4.82
CA ARG A 88 10.88 -33.89 4.64
C ARG A 88 11.28 -33.77 3.16
N PHE A 89 10.48 -34.36 2.27
CA PHE A 89 10.66 -34.30 0.81
C PHE A 89 9.31 -33.96 0.14
N PRO A 90 9.03 -32.68 -0.15
CA PRO A 90 7.79 -32.29 -0.80
C PRO A 90 7.76 -32.80 -2.25
N ARG A 91 6.61 -33.34 -2.68
CA ARG A 91 6.38 -33.72 -4.09
C ARG A 91 5.90 -32.54 -4.93
N THR A 92 5.27 -31.57 -4.28
CA THR A 92 4.69 -30.38 -4.90
C THR A 92 4.97 -29.15 -4.05
N ILE A 93 5.35 -28.04 -4.67
CA ILE A 93 5.50 -26.73 -4.04
C ILE A 93 4.50 -25.77 -4.70
N GLY A 94 3.69 -25.10 -3.88
CA GLY A 94 2.83 -24.00 -4.32
C GLY A 94 3.54 -22.66 -4.11
N ILE A 95 3.61 -21.84 -5.16
CA ILE A 95 4.17 -20.50 -5.14
C ILE A 95 3.03 -19.53 -5.39
N VAL A 96 2.83 -18.61 -4.46
CA VAL A 96 1.81 -17.56 -4.53
C VAL A 96 2.54 -16.22 -4.58
N THR A 97 2.55 -15.56 -5.74
CA THR A 97 3.35 -14.33 -5.97
C THR A 97 2.83 -13.52 -7.15
N SER A 98 3.40 -12.33 -7.41
CA SER A 98 3.06 -11.56 -8.60
C SER A 98 3.62 -12.15 -9.89
N PRO A 99 2.91 -12.04 -11.02
CA PRO A 99 3.41 -12.46 -12.33
C PRO A 99 4.71 -11.78 -12.75
N THR A 100 4.97 -10.57 -12.24
CA THR A 100 6.14 -9.76 -12.58
C THR A 100 7.26 -9.84 -11.55
N GLY A 101 7.05 -10.52 -10.42
CA GLY A 101 8.02 -10.58 -9.32
C GLY A 101 9.24 -11.46 -9.65
N ALA A 102 10.42 -11.05 -9.18
CA ALA A 102 11.67 -11.82 -9.32
C ALA A 102 11.54 -13.24 -8.75
N ALA A 103 10.76 -13.40 -7.68
CA ALA A 103 10.48 -14.70 -7.05
C ALA A 103 9.91 -15.75 -8.03
N LEU A 104 9.13 -15.33 -9.04
CA LEU A 104 8.60 -16.25 -10.05
C LEU A 104 9.70 -16.82 -10.96
N ARG A 105 10.81 -16.11 -11.14
CA ARG A 105 11.96 -16.58 -11.92
C ARG A 105 12.94 -17.35 -11.05
N ASP A 106 13.23 -16.82 -9.87
CA ASP A 106 14.29 -17.35 -9.00
C ASP A 106 13.91 -18.69 -8.36
N MET A 107 12.66 -18.82 -7.89
CA MET A 107 12.23 -20.04 -7.21
C MET A 107 12.20 -21.26 -8.13
N PRO A 108 11.55 -21.24 -9.31
CA PRO A 108 11.56 -22.39 -10.21
C PRO A 108 12.96 -22.73 -10.72
N HIS A 109 13.80 -21.72 -10.98
CA HIS A 109 15.18 -21.95 -11.41
C HIS A 109 16.00 -22.66 -10.33
N SER A 110 15.93 -22.18 -9.08
CA SER A 110 16.63 -22.80 -7.95
C SER A 110 16.09 -24.21 -7.65
N ILE A 111 14.77 -24.42 -7.72
CA ILE A 111 14.14 -25.73 -7.52
C ILE A 111 14.57 -26.70 -8.62
N GLY A 112 14.50 -26.29 -9.90
CA GLY A 112 14.88 -27.14 -11.03
C GLY A 112 16.35 -27.59 -10.97
N ARG A 113 17.25 -26.72 -10.52
CA ARG A 113 18.68 -27.05 -10.39
C ARG A 113 18.98 -28.05 -9.25
N ARG A 114 18.23 -27.98 -8.15
CA ARG A 114 18.48 -28.80 -6.94
C ARG A 114 17.61 -30.04 -6.83
N PHE A 115 16.41 -30.01 -7.41
CA PHE A 115 15.37 -31.03 -7.27
C PHE A 115 14.59 -31.22 -8.58
N GLY A 116 15.31 -31.59 -9.65
CA GLY A 116 14.70 -31.88 -10.96
C GLY A 116 13.65 -32.99 -10.85
N GLY A 117 12.38 -32.64 -11.01
CA GLY A 117 11.23 -33.55 -10.89
C GLY A 117 10.16 -33.11 -9.88
N LEU A 118 10.42 -32.05 -9.11
CA LEU A 118 9.45 -31.50 -8.16
C LEU A 118 8.38 -30.69 -8.90
N ARG A 119 7.10 -30.94 -8.61
CA ARG A 119 5.99 -30.20 -9.24
C ARG A 119 5.86 -28.81 -8.64
N VAL A 120 5.88 -27.77 -9.46
CA VAL A 120 5.66 -26.39 -9.01
C VAL A 120 4.30 -25.91 -9.50
N LEU A 121 3.46 -25.42 -8.59
CA LEU A 121 2.19 -24.78 -8.89
C LEU A 121 2.33 -23.28 -8.64
N VAL A 122 1.92 -22.45 -9.60
CA VAL A 122 1.98 -20.99 -9.47
C VAL A 122 0.56 -20.45 -9.41
N ALA A 123 0.23 -19.74 -8.35
CA ALA A 123 -1.00 -18.97 -8.22
C ALA A 123 -0.67 -17.47 -8.30
N PRO A 124 -0.90 -16.81 -9.44
CA PRO A 124 -0.57 -15.40 -9.61
C PRO A 124 -1.52 -14.51 -8.80
N LEU A 125 -0.97 -13.58 -8.01
CA LEU A 125 -1.75 -12.55 -7.33
C LEU A 125 -1.01 -11.23 -7.23
N ARG A 126 -1.74 -10.12 -7.04
CA ARG A 126 -1.12 -8.83 -6.78
C ARG A 126 -0.54 -8.83 -5.37
N VAL A 127 0.78 -8.78 -5.25
CA VAL A 127 1.47 -8.55 -3.98
C VAL A 127 1.86 -7.08 -3.88
N GLN A 128 1.88 -6.56 -2.66
CA GLN A 128 2.53 -5.29 -2.38
C GLN A 128 4.03 -5.55 -2.21
N GLY A 129 4.85 -4.87 -3.00
CA GLY A 129 6.31 -4.89 -2.94
C GLY A 129 6.83 -3.47 -2.88
#